data_AF-A0A5J4PQC4-F1
#
_entry.id   AF-A0A5J4PQC4-F1
#
_cell.length_a   1.000
_cell.length_b   1.000
_cell.length_c   1.000
_cell.angle_alpha   90.00
_cell.angle_beta   90.00
_cell.angle_gamma   90.00
#
_symmetry.space_group_name_H-M   'P 1'
#
loop_
_entity.id
_entity.type
_entity.pdbx_description
1 polymer ?
#
loop_
_entity_poly.entity_id
_entity_poly.type
_entity_poly.pdbx_seq_one_letter_code
_entity_poly.pdbx_strand_id
1 'polypeptide(L)'
;MQNFSMNSNSLRPASLFHYFYEISQIPRPSKKEGKIVAYLKTFGEKHQLETKIDEAGNVLIKKPATSGKEHLKTVILQSHVDMVCEKNSDVNHNFLTDAIQIEIDG
;
A
#
# COMPACT_ATOMS: atom_id res chain seq x y z
N MET A 1 -18.08 13.84 -15.11
CA MET A 1 -17.17 12.85 -14.50
C MET A 1 -17.79 12.46 -13.17
N GLN A 2 -18.35 11.25 -13.07
CA GLN A 2 -19.03 10.79 -11.85
C GLN A 2 -17.99 10.58 -10.74
N ASN A 3 -18.29 11.08 -9.55
CA ASN A 3 -17.51 10.85 -8.34
C ASN A 3 -17.51 9.34 -8.05
N PHE A 4 -16.39 8.67 -8.31
CA PHE A 4 -16.17 7.28 -7.92
C PHE A 4 -16.02 7.21 -6.40
N SER A 5 -17.14 7.01 -5.70
CA SER A 5 -17.09 6.33 -4.41
C SER A 5 -16.90 4.86 -4.74
N MET A 6 -15.72 4.31 -4.43
CA MET A 6 -15.50 2.87 -4.51
C MET A 6 -16.57 2.22 -3.64
N ASN A 7 -17.57 1.58 -4.24
CA ASN A 7 -18.54 0.75 -3.53
C ASN A 7 -17.87 -0.58 -3.18
N SER A 8 -16.77 -0.48 -2.42
CA SER A 8 -15.85 -1.54 -2.04
C SER A 8 -16.50 -2.62 -1.17
N ASN A 9 -17.76 -2.40 -0.74
CA ASN A 9 -18.54 -3.33 0.05
C ASN A 9 -18.85 -4.66 -0.67
N SER A 10 -18.74 -4.73 -2.01
CA SER A 10 -18.94 -5.97 -2.77
C SER A 10 -17.67 -6.83 -2.90
N LEU A 11 -16.48 -6.23 -2.79
CA LEU A 11 -15.22 -6.95 -2.99
C LEU A 11 -14.77 -7.62 -1.69
N ARG A 12 -14.44 -8.91 -1.77
CA ARG A 12 -13.98 -9.71 -0.63
C ARG A 12 -12.58 -10.26 -0.86
N PRO A 13 -11.65 -10.16 0.12
CA PRO A 13 -11.86 -9.64 1.48
C PRO A 13 -11.86 -8.11 1.56
N ALA A 14 -12.83 -7.52 2.28
CA ALA A 14 -13.01 -6.06 2.35
C ALA A 14 -11.77 -5.31 2.88
N SER A 15 -11.08 -5.87 3.88
CA SER A 15 -9.87 -5.25 4.44
C SER A 15 -8.72 -5.15 3.44
N LEU A 16 -8.58 -6.15 2.55
CA LEU A 16 -7.56 -6.14 1.51
C LEU A 16 -7.84 -5.02 0.51
N PHE A 17 -9.07 -4.95 0.00
CA PHE A 17 -9.44 -3.94 -1.00
C PHE A 17 -9.48 -2.52 -0.43
N HIS A 18 -9.76 -2.37 0.87
CA HIS A 18 -9.60 -1.10 1.57
C HIS A 18 -8.15 -0.59 1.49
N TYR A 19 -7.17 -1.41 1.92
CA TYR A 19 -5.76 -1.00 1.86
C TYR A 19 -5.22 -0.88 0.43
N PHE A 20 -5.69 -1.74 -0.49
CA PHE A 20 -5.35 -1.59 -1.91
C PHE A 20 -5.77 -0.22 -2.45
N TYR A 21 -7.00 0.20 -2.14
CA TYR A 21 -7.47 1.52 -2.53
C TYR A 21 -6.63 2.63 -1.89
N GLU A 22 -6.40 2.60 -0.57
CA GLU A 22 -5.56 3.60 0.09
C GLU A 22 -4.17 3.71 -0.55
N ILE A 23 -3.52 2.58 -0.82
CA ILE A 23 -2.19 2.54 -1.46
C ILE A 23 -2.24 3.06 -2.90
N SER A 24 -3.31 2.80 -3.65
CA SER A 24 -3.48 3.29 -5.03
C SER A 24 -3.59 4.82 -5.12
N GLN A 25 -4.05 5.46 -4.04
CA GLN A 25 -4.13 6.92 -3.95
C GLN A 25 -2.77 7.58 -3.72
N ILE A 26 -1.72 6.78 -3.49
CA ILE A 26 -0.37 7.26 -3.20
C ILE A 26 0.51 7.08 -4.45
N PRO A 27 0.93 8.19 -5.11
CA PRO A 27 1.89 8.11 -6.20
C PRO A 27 3.22 7.54 -5.68
N ARG A 28 3.64 6.40 -6.25
CA ARG A 28 4.81 5.62 -5.80
C ARG A 28 5.69 5.11 -6.96
N PRO A 29 6.17 6.00 -7.86
CA PRO A 29 7.10 5.58 -8.93
C PRO A 29 8.37 4.96 -8.36
N SER A 30 8.98 4.04 -9.11
CA SER A 30 10.32 3.54 -8.80
C SER A 30 11.32 4.69 -8.61
N LYS A 31 12.14 4.60 -7.56
CA LYS A 31 13.09 5.62 -7.04
C LYS A 31 12.45 6.88 -6.44
N LYS A 32 11.12 6.87 -6.22
CA LYS A 32 10.34 7.96 -5.60
C LYS A 32 9.37 7.42 -4.54
N GLU A 33 9.80 6.42 -3.79
CA GLU A 33 9.00 5.65 -2.83
C GLU A 33 8.69 6.42 -1.52
N GLY A 34 9.26 7.62 -1.32
CA GLY A 34 9.16 8.35 -0.07
C GLY A 34 7.74 8.56 0.46
N LYS A 35 6.75 8.76 -0.43
CA LYS A 35 5.33 8.91 -0.04
C LYS A 35 4.75 7.61 0.53
N ILE A 36 4.99 6.47 -0.12
CA ILE A 36 4.47 5.18 0.34
C ILE A 36 5.22 4.68 1.58
N VAL A 37 6.51 4.96 1.68
CA VAL A 37 7.31 4.69 2.89
C VAL A 37 6.77 5.47 4.10
N ALA A 38 6.44 6.75 3.93
CA ALA A 38 5.84 7.57 4.98
C ALA A 38 4.48 7.02 5.43
N TYR A 39 3.62 6.62 4.48
CA TYR A 39 2.34 5.97 4.78
C TYR A 39 2.52 4.68 5.60
N LEU A 40 3.44 3.81 5.20
CA LEU A 40 3.71 2.55 5.92
C LEU A 40 4.27 2.78 7.33
N LYS A 41 5.11 3.82 7.49
CA LYS A 41 5.59 4.24 8.81
C LYS A 41 4.44 4.68 9.71
N THR A 42 3.58 5.58 9.22
CA THR A 42 2.40 6.05 9.96
C THR A 42 1.43 4.91 10.25
N PHE A 43 1.26 3.95 9.34
CA PHE A 43 0.47 2.75 9.56
C PHE A 43 1.02 1.95 10.75
N GLY A 44 2.32 1.67 10.76
CA GLY A 44 2.98 0.95 11.85
C GLY A 44 2.82 1.66 13.20
N GLU A 45 3.06 2.97 13.25
CA GLU A 45 2.89 3.81 14.45
C GLU A 45 1.44 3.80 14.96
N LYS A 46 0.46 4.02 14.07
CA LYS A 46 -0.98 4.00 14.40
C LYS A 46 -1.42 2.68 15.02
N HIS A 47 -0.84 1.58 14.56
CA HIS A 47 -1.14 0.23 15.05
C HIS A 47 -0.20 -0.25 16.17
N GLN A 48 0.68 0.63 16.68
CA GLN A 48 1.64 0.33 17.75
C GLN A 48 2.55 -0.86 17.40
N LEU A 49 2.94 -0.95 16.14
CA LEU A 49 3.84 -1.99 15.62
C LEU A 49 5.27 -1.47 15.54
N GLU A 50 6.24 -2.28 15.94
CA GLU A 50 7.66 -1.96 15.77
C GLU A 50 7.93 -1.77 14.28
N THR A 51 8.36 -0.56 13.90
CA THR A 51 8.57 -0.18 12.51
C THR A 51 9.97 0.39 12.33
N LYS A 52 10.71 -0.16 11.37
CA LYS A 52 12.08 0.24 11.03
C LYS A 52 12.17 0.55 9.55
N ILE A 53 13.00 1.53 9.22
CA ILE A 53 13.38 1.86 7.85
C ILE A 53 14.89 1.78 7.81
N ASP A 54 15.44 1.02 6.88
CA ASP A 54 16.90 0.93 6.69
C ASP A 54 17.44 2.08 5.82
N GLU A 55 18.75 2.13 5.64
CA GLU A 55 19.42 3.16 4.83
C GLU A 55 19.02 3.10 3.34
N ALA A 56 18.62 1.93 2.85
CA ALA A 56 18.16 1.73 1.49
C ALA A 56 16.67 2.10 1.30
N GLY A 57 15.94 2.40 2.38
CA GLY A 57 14.53 2.75 2.35
C GLY A 57 13.57 1.56 2.44
N ASN A 58 14.06 0.35 2.73
CA ASN A 58 13.19 -0.80 2.97
C ASN A 58 12.45 -0.63 4.29
N VAL A 59 11.18 -1.01 4.31
CA VAL A 59 10.33 -0.90 5.49
C VAL A 59 10.09 -2.27 6.11
N LEU A 60 10.41 -2.41 7.40
CA LEU A 60 10.11 -3.57 8.21
C LEU A 60 9.06 -3.19 9.27
N ILE A 61 7.89 -3.81 9.22
CA ILE A 61 6.85 -3.69 10.24
C ILE A 61 6.71 -5.04 10.93
N LYS A 62 6.91 -5.08 12.24
CA LYS A 62 6.88 -6.30 13.03
C LYS A 62 5.67 -6.31 13.96
N LYS A 63 4.89 -7.39 13.85
CA LYS A 63 3.75 -7.68 14.71
C LYS A 63 4.08 -8.87 15.61
N PRO A 64 3.85 -8.79 16.92
CA PRO A 64 4.02 -9.95 17.81
C PRO A 64 3.03 -11.06 17.46
N ALA A 65 3.36 -12.28 17.87
CA ALA A 65 2.43 -13.40 17.75
C ALA A 65 1.11 -13.08 18.47
N THR A 66 0.01 -13.61 17.95
CA THR A 66 -1.25 -13.58 18.70
C THR A 66 -1.11 -14.45 19.94
N SER A 67 -1.76 -14.08 21.04
CA SER A 67 -1.62 -14.79 22.32
C SER A 67 -1.81 -16.30 22.17
N GLY A 68 -0.86 -17.07 22.72
CA GLY A 68 -0.83 -18.53 22.63
C GLY A 68 -0.12 -19.09 21.39
N LYS A 69 0.46 -18.23 20.54
CA LYS A 69 1.22 -18.61 19.33
C LYS A 69 2.69 -18.21 19.38
N GLU A 70 3.20 -17.77 20.52
CA GLU A 70 4.57 -17.28 20.71
C GLU A 70 5.65 -18.35 20.45
N HIS A 71 5.27 -19.63 20.56
CA HIS A 71 6.14 -20.78 20.28
C HIS A 71 6.24 -21.15 18.80
N LEU A 72 5.41 -20.55 17.94
CA LEU A 72 5.45 -20.81 16.50
C LEU A 72 6.59 -20.03 15.85
N LYS A 73 7.01 -20.52 14.68
CA LYS A 73 8.05 -19.85 13.88
C LYS A 73 7.57 -18.50 13.38
N THR A 74 8.45 -17.51 13.43
CA THR A 74 8.27 -16.23 12.74
C THR A 74 8.13 -16.45 11.24
N VAL A 75 7.20 -15.72 10.62
CA VAL A 75 7.00 -15.69 9.17
C VAL A 75 7.27 -14.27 8.67
N ILE A 76 7.87 -14.16 7.49
CA ILE A 76 8.09 -12.90 6.79
C ILE A 76 7.17 -12.88 5.57
N LEU A 77 6.39 -11.80 5.45
CA LEU A 77 5.64 -11.48 4.24
C LEU A 77 6.38 -10.35 3.53
N GLN A 78 6.78 -10.58 2.28
CA GLN A 78 7.59 -9.62 1.51
C GLN A 78 6.84 -9.19 0.25
N SER A 79 6.91 -7.90 -0.03
CA SER A 79 6.44 -7.26 -1.27
C SER A 79 7.39 -6.10 -1.59
N HIS A 80 7.34 -5.60 -2.83
CA HIS A 80 7.88 -4.30 -3.19
C HIS A 80 6.76 -3.25 -3.20
N VAL A 81 7.12 -1.96 -3.09
CA VAL A 81 6.17 -0.85 -2.89
C VAL A 81 6.12 0.12 -4.07
N ASP A 82 7.06 0.03 -5.00
CA ASP A 82 7.09 0.88 -6.18
C ASP A 82 6.13 0.40 -7.28
N MET A 83 5.88 1.26 -8.24
CA MET A 83 5.20 0.91 -9.49
C MET A 83 6.06 1.29 -10.69
N VAL A 84 5.95 0.46 -11.72
CA VAL A 84 6.34 0.81 -13.08
C VAL A 84 5.34 1.83 -13.61
N CYS A 85 5.87 2.92 -14.18
CA CYS A 85 5.08 4.04 -14.67
C CYS A 85 5.02 4.02 -16.19
N GLU A 86 3.92 3.48 -16.73
CA GLU A 86 3.62 3.46 -18.15
C GLU A 86 2.18 3.93 -18.38
N LYS A 87 1.95 4.70 -19.44
CA LYS A 87 0.63 5.23 -19.80
C LYS A 87 0.42 5.19 -21.30
N ASN A 88 -0.84 5.05 -21.73
CA ASN A 88 -1.21 5.18 -23.13
C ASN A 88 -0.93 6.61 -23.63
N SER A 89 -0.68 6.75 -24.92
CA SER A 89 -0.26 8.01 -25.55
C SER A 89 -1.30 9.14 -25.43
N ASP A 90 -2.57 8.78 -25.32
CA ASP A 90 -3.72 9.68 -25.18
C ASP A 90 -4.07 9.99 -23.72
N VAL A 91 -3.40 9.37 -22.75
CA VAL A 91 -3.69 9.55 -21.32
C VAL A 91 -2.77 10.62 -20.72
N ASN A 92 -3.37 11.69 -20.18
CA ASN A 92 -2.65 12.65 -19.36
C ASN A 92 -2.68 12.25 -17.88
N HIS A 93 -1.64 11.55 -17.45
CA HIS A 93 -1.41 11.19 -16.05
C HIS A 93 0.01 11.60 -15.64
N ASN A 94 0.14 12.20 -14.45
CA ASN A 94 1.39 12.55 -13.82
C ASN A 94 1.67 11.62 -12.63
N PHE A 95 2.53 10.63 -12.84
CA PHE A 95 2.88 9.61 -11.83
C PHE A 95 3.53 10.15 -10.55
N LEU A 96 3.95 11.42 -10.50
CA LEU A 96 4.50 12.02 -9.28
C LEU A 96 3.42 12.57 -8.35
N THR A 97 2.24 12.90 -8.89
CA THR A 97 1.19 13.65 -8.19
C THR A 97 -0.15 12.95 -8.21
N ASP A 98 -0.46 12.24 -9.27
CA ASP A 98 -1.81 11.77 -9.55
C ASP A 98 -2.01 10.37 -8.98
N ALA A 99 -3.17 10.17 -8.33
CA ALA A 99 -3.60 8.85 -7.88
C ALA A 99 -3.96 7.95 -9.07
N ILE A 100 -3.73 6.64 -8.91
CA ILE A 100 -4.21 5.65 -9.89
C ILE A 100 -5.73 5.62 -9.84
N GLN A 101 -6.34 5.77 -11.02
CA GLN A 101 -7.78 5.61 -11.18
C GLN A 101 -8.08 4.11 -11.27
N ILE A 102 -8.81 3.58 -10.29
CA ILE A 102 -9.21 2.17 -10.26
C ILE A 102 -10.60 2.05 -10.87
N GLU A 103 -10.76 1.09 -11.76
CA GLU A 103 -12.04 0.63 -12.28
C GLU A 103 -12.32 -0.79 -11.78
N ILE A 104 -13.60 -1.11 -11.57
CA ILE A 104 -14.07 -2.47 -11.34
C ILE A 104 -14.87 -2.85 -12.57
N ASP A 105 -14.36 -3.80 -13.34
CA ASP A 105 -15.03 -4.35 -14.53
C ASP A 105 -15.52 -5.77 -14.21
N GLY A 106 -16.81 -6.03 -14.47
CA GLY A 106 -17.49 -7.28 -14.09
C GLY A 106 -19.01 -7.23 -14.20
#